data_AF-A0A2P4SYY4-F1
#
_entry.id   AF-A0A2P4SYY4-F1
#
_cell.length_a   1.000
_cell.length_b   1.000
_cell.length_c   1.000
_cell.angle_alpha   90.00
_cell.angle_beta   90.00
_cell.angle_gamma   90.00
#
_symmetry.space_group_name_H-M   'P 1'
#
loop_
_entity.id
_entity.type
_entity.pdbx_description
1 polymer ?
#
loop_
_entity_poly.entity_id
_entity_poly.type
_entity_poly.pdbx_seq_one_letter_code
_entity_poly.pdbx_strand_id
1 'polypeptide(L)' 'MKDGDGGPRHSSPPPSDGDRLFAQKCRELRGFIRPLTELLNGLRMGRYDKGLSSFQQSVAMDRIQRIIGVLQKPEMG' A
#
# COMPACT_ATOMS: atom_id res chain seq x y z
N MET A 1 -16.69 46.62 -9.78
CA MET A 1 -16.45 46.16 -8.39
C MET A 1 -17.29 44.90 -8.23
N LYS A 2 -16.77 43.68 -8.12
CA LYS A 2 -15.45 43.18 -7.75
C LYS A 2 -15.44 41.71 -8.20
N ASP A 3 -14.81 41.39 -9.33
CA ASP A 3 -14.67 40.01 -9.80
C ASP A 3 -13.62 39.30 -8.94
N GLY A 4 -14.08 38.40 -8.08
CA GLY A 4 -13.22 37.67 -7.16
C GLY A 4 -13.87 36.37 -6.72
N ASP A 5 -13.57 35.30 -7.45
CA ASP A 5 -13.56 33.89 -7.01
C ASP A 5 -12.92 33.10 -8.17
N GLY A 6 -11.90 32.25 -8.06
CA GLY A 6 -11.26 31.59 -6.95
C GLY A 6 -10.57 30.35 -7.53
N GLY A 7 -9.26 30.44 -7.81
CA GLY A 7 -8.28 29.35 -8.03
C GLY A 7 -8.57 28.23 -9.07
N PRO A 8 -7.54 27.68 -9.74
CA PRO A 8 -7.72 26.48 -10.56
C PRO A 8 -8.08 25.32 -9.63
N ARG A 9 -9.36 24.91 -9.65
CA ARG A 9 -9.78 23.65 -9.05
C ARG A 9 -9.09 22.57 -9.86
N HIS A 10 -7.99 22.03 -9.34
CA HIS A 10 -7.39 20.80 -9.83
C HIS A 10 -8.39 19.67 -9.57
N SER A 11 -9.40 19.58 -10.44
CA SER A 11 -10.28 18.44 -10.55
C SER A 11 -9.39 17.26 -10.93
N SER A 12 -9.08 16.44 -9.94
CA SER A 12 -8.49 15.12 -10.16
C SER A 12 -9.34 14.45 -11.24
N PRO A 13 -8.74 13.86 -12.29
CA PRO A 13 -9.50 13.14 -13.28
C PRO A 13 -10.36 12.09 -12.56
N PRO A 14 -11.60 11.84 -13.03
CA PRO A 14 -12.45 10.84 -12.41
C PRO A 14 -11.71 9.50 -12.40
N PRO A 15 -11.80 8.74 -11.30
CA PRO A 15 -11.08 7.47 -11.17
C PRO A 15 -11.43 6.57 -12.34
N SER A 16 -10.40 6.06 -13.01
CA SER A 16 -10.55 5.12 -14.12
C SER A 16 -11.18 3.84 -13.60
N ASP A 17 -11.78 3.02 -14.47
CA ASP A 17 -12.32 1.72 -14.06
C ASP A 17 -11.25 0.83 -13.41
N GLY A 18 -9.98 0.97 -13.83
CA GLY A 18 -8.83 0.36 -13.18
C GLY A 18 -8.65 0.78 -11.71
N ASP A 19 -8.81 2.06 -11.39
CA ASP A 19 -8.69 2.59 -10.02
C ASP A 19 -9.82 2.08 -9.14
N ARG A 20 -11.04 1.97 -9.69
CA ARG A 20 -12.20 1.41 -8.98
C ARG A 20 -11.99 -0.07 -8.65
N LEU A 21 -11.52 -0.86 -9.61
CA LEU A 21 -11.20 -2.27 -9.42
C LEU A 21 -10.05 -2.47 -8.43
N PHE A 22 -9.03 -1.62 -8.49
CA PHE A 22 -7.92 -1.64 -7.54
C PHE A 22 -8.38 -1.32 -6.12
N ALA A 23 -9.19 -0.27 -5.93
CA ALA A 23 -9.75 0.10 -4.64
C ALA A 23 -10.64 -1.00 -4.06
N GLN A 24 -11.44 -1.67 -4.91
CA GLN A 24 -12.23 -2.83 -4.50
C GLN A 24 -11.34 -3.98 -4.01
N LYS A 25 -10.32 -4.35 -4.79
CA LYS A 25 -9.40 -5.43 -4.42
C LYS A 25 -8.60 -5.10 -3.15
N CYS A 26 -8.18 -3.85 -2.97
CA CYS A 26 -7.54 -3.39 -1.74
C CYS A 26 -8.47 -3.53 -0.52
N ARG A 27 -9.77 -3.24 -0.68
CA ARG A 27 -10.76 -3.41 0.37
C ARG A 27 -10.91 -4.87 0.79
N GLU A 28 -10.96 -5.80 -0.18
CA GLU A 28 -10.99 -7.23 0.09
C GLU A 28 -9.69 -7.71 0.77
N LEU A 29 -8.55 -7.24 0.28
CA LEU A 29 -7.24 -7.63 0.79
C LEU A 29 -6.90 -6.98 2.14
N ARG A 30 -7.66 -5.99 2.61
CA ARG A 30 -7.44 -5.29 3.88
C ARG A 30 -7.45 -6.24 5.09
N GLY A 31 -8.16 -7.36 4.99
CA GLY A 31 -8.14 -8.44 6.00
C GLY A 31 -6.76 -9.09 6.19
N PHE A 32 -5.89 -9.01 5.18
CA PHE A 32 -4.54 -9.56 5.22
C PHE A 32 -3.52 -8.63 5.90
N ILE A 33 -3.89 -7.41 6.30
CA ILE A 33 -2.95 -6.49 6.97
C ILE A 33 -2.37 -7.12 8.25
N ARG A 34 -3.20 -7.78 9.05
CA ARG A 34 -2.77 -8.46 10.28
C ARG A 34 -1.76 -9.59 9.99
N PRO A 35 -2.09 -10.61 9.17
CA PRO A 35 -1.15 -11.69 8.89
C PRO A 35 0.11 -11.20 8.16
N LEU A 36 0.03 -10.17 7.31
CA LEU A 36 1.22 -9.58 6.69
C LEU A 36 2.12 -8.87 7.71
N THR A 37 1.54 -8.16 8.68
CA THR A 37 2.30 -7.54 9.78
C THR A 37 2.97 -8.60 10.65
N GLU A 38 2.28 -9.69 10.96
CA GLU A 38 2.85 -10.81 11.71
C GLU A 38 3.99 -11.51 10.96
N LEU A 39 3.83 -11.69 9.64
CA LEU A 39 4.89 -12.21 8.77
C LEU A 39 6.12 -11.30 8.76
N LEU A 40 5.92 -9.99 8.64
CA LEU A 40 6.99 -8.98 8.68
C LEU A 40 7.74 -9.01 10.02
N ASN A 41 7.02 -9.11 11.14
CA ASN A 41 7.65 -9.25 12.46
C ASN A 41 8.42 -10.57 12.58
N GLY A 42 7.91 -11.66 12.02
CA GLY A 42 8.63 -12.93 11.93
C GLY A 42 9.94 -12.82 11.14
N LEU A 43 9.94 -12.11 10.01
CA LEU A 43 11.14 -11.80 9.23
C LEU A 43 12.15 -10.98 10.05
N ARG A 44 11.69 -9.93 10.74
CA ARG A 44 12.53 -9.09 11.62
C ARG A 44 13.17 -9.85 12.77
N MET A 45 12.48 -10.87 13.29
CA MET A 45 12.97 -11.71 14.39
C MET A 45 13.87 -12.87 13.91
N GLY A 46 14.22 -12.93 12.63
CA GLY A 46 15.10 -13.98 12.10
C GLY A 46 14.42 -15.35 11.96
N ARG A 47 13.07 -15.41 12.00
CA ARG A 47 12.32 -16.68 11.85
C ARG A 47 12.65 -17.42 10.54
N TYR A 48 13.10 -16.69 9.53
CA TYR A 48 13.39 -17.20 8.19
C TYR A 48 14.88 -17.18 7.82
N ASP A 49 15.80 -16.94 8.77
CA ASP A 49 17.26 -16.88 8.49
C ASP A 49 17.81 -18.17 7.87
N LYS A 50 17.21 -19.32 8.15
CA LYS A 50 17.62 -20.61 7.60
C LYS A 50 17.11 -20.86 6.17
N GLY A 51 16.18 -20.05 5.68
CA GLY A 51 15.50 -20.26 4.39
C GLY A 51 15.63 -19.09 3.40
N LEU A 52 16.17 -17.95 3.83
CA LEU A 52 16.34 -16.75 3.02
C LEU A 52 17.72 -16.15 3.28
N SER A 53 18.40 -15.70 2.23
CA SER A 53 19.59 -14.87 2.39
C SER A 53 19.21 -13.50 2.96
N SER A 54 20.17 -12.80 3.57
CA SER A 54 19.94 -11.45 4.12
C SER A 54 19.40 -10.46 3.07
N PHE A 55 19.81 -10.62 1.81
CA PHE A 55 19.25 -9.85 0.71
C PHE A 55 17.78 -10.21 0.44
N GLN A 56 17.46 -11.50 0.35
CA GLN A 56 16.08 -11.95 0.13
C GLN A 56 15.16 -11.54 1.28
N GLN A 57 15.64 -11.58 2.53
CA GLN A 57 14.89 -11.08 3.68
C GLN A 57 14.60 -9.59 3.55
N SER A 58 15.61 -8.79 3.21
CA SER A 58 15.46 -7.33 3.06
C SER A 58 14.46 -6.99 1.97
N VAL A 59 14.54 -7.66 0.82
CA VAL A 59 13.58 -7.51 -0.27
C VAL A 59 12.20 -7.98 0.16
N ALA A 60 12.07 -9.13 0.82
CA ALA A 60 10.78 -9.63 1.29
C ALA A 60 10.11 -8.64 2.26
N MET A 61 10.88 -8.07 3.18
CA MET A 61 10.41 -7.07 4.13
C MET A 61 9.92 -5.80 3.42
N ASP A 62 10.69 -5.27 2.46
CA ASP A 62 10.29 -4.13 1.64
C ASP A 62 8.98 -4.40 0.89
N ARG A 63 8.88 -5.55 0.22
CA ARG A 63 7.68 -5.92 -0.54
C ARG A 63 6.46 -6.06 0.35
N ILE A 64 6.60 -6.69 1.52
CA ILE A 64 5.50 -6.84 2.49
C ILE A 64 5.07 -5.48 3.04
N GLN A 65 6.03 -4.62 3.42
CA GLN A 65 5.73 -3.26 3.89
C GLN A 65 4.99 -2.45 2.83
N ARG A 66 5.40 -2.55 1.56
CA ARG A 66 4.75 -1.84 0.46
C ARG A 66 3.31 -2.31 0.26
N ILE A 67 3.06 -3.62 0.32
CA ILE A 67 1.70 -4.16 0.23
C ILE A 67 0.85 -3.68 1.41
N ILE A 68 1.34 -3.77 2.65
CA ILE A 68 0.63 -3.26 3.83
C ILE A 68 0.32 -1.77 3.67
N GLY A 69 1.30 -0.99 3.21
CA GLY A 69 1.16 0.44 2.96
C GLY A 69 0.02 0.74 1.97
N VAL A 70 -0.02 0.04 0.84
CA VAL A 70 -1.09 0.15 -0.16
C VAL A 70 -2.45 -0.29 0.40
N LEU A 71 -2.52 -1.37 1.17
CA LEU A 71 -3.77 -1.83 1.77
C LEU A 71 -4.32 -0.88 2.85
N GLN A 72 -3.45 -0.13 3.52
CA GLN A 72 -3.83 0.91 4.47
C GLN A 72 -4.16 2.25 3.79
N LYS A 73 -3.36 2.61 2.78
CA LYS A 73 -3.43 3.87 2.02
C LYS A 73 -3.30 3.55 0.53
N PRO A 74 -4.41 3.17 -0.14
CA PRO A 74 -4.38 2.81 -1.56
C PRO A 74 -4.01 3.99 -2.48
N GLU A 75 -4.10 5.22 -1.98
CA GLU A 75 -3.66 6.45 -2.65
C GLU A 75 -2.13 6.59 -2.78
N MET A 76 -1.35 5.72 -2.11
CA MET A 76 0.12 5.69 -2.20
C MET A 76 0.67 4.57 -3.10
N GLY A 77 -0.21 3.82 -3.76
CA GLY A 77 0.13 2.63 -4.57
C GLY A 77 0.60 2.93 -5.97
#